data_AF-A0A1B2E2A7-F1
#
_entry.id   AF-A0A1B2E2A7-F1
#
_cell.length_a   1.000
_cell.length_b   1.000
_cell.length_c   1.000
_cell.angle_alpha   90.00
_cell.angle_beta   90.00
_cell.angle_gamma   90.00
#
_symmetry.space_group_name_H-M   'P 1'
#
loop_
_entity.id
_entity.type
_entity.pdbx_description
1 polymer ?
#
loop_
_entity_poly.entity_id
_entity_poly.type
_entity_poly.pdbx_seq_one_letter_code
_entity_poly.pdbx_strand_id
1 'polypeptide(L)'
;MKTIKIGIIGAGRIGKIHADHLLHMPGAEIAAISDLYAADELRAWAMERGIAVVTNNSTEIMEHPDIDAVFICSSTDTHVPLIKQAAANGKHIFCEKPVSMSVEQTREALAAVEAAGVSLQIGFNRRFDHNFSRVREIVSDGKIGEPHLIRITSRDPNPPHPDYIKVSGGLFMDMAIHDFDIARFLSGSEVVEVYAQGAVLVDPAIGEQGDIDTAVTTLRFASGALGVIDNSRKAVYGYDQRVEVFGSGGSVSADNDYPSTAVVSGPEGVTRDKPLYFFLERYKEAYINETRQFIESLQNGTPVPVSGHDGLQAELIALAAKRSLEQGRPVKLAELTGISTVS
;
A
#
# COMPACT_ATOMS: atom_id res chain seq x y z
N MET A 1 -21.39 14.00 -15.09
CA MET A 1 -20.50 13.95 -13.92
C MET A 1 -19.35 14.90 -14.16
N LYS A 2 -18.82 15.57 -13.13
CA LYS A 2 -17.66 16.46 -13.26
C LYS A 2 -16.44 15.62 -13.65
N THR A 3 -15.74 15.96 -14.72
CA THR A 3 -14.43 15.37 -15.03
C THR A 3 -13.40 15.92 -14.05
N ILE A 4 -12.65 15.03 -13.40
CA ILE A 4 -11.56 15.38 -12.48
C ILE A 4 -10.28 15.54 -13.31
N LYS A 5 -9.70 16.73 -13.32
CA LYS A 5 -8.42 17.01 -13.98
C LYS A 5 -7.26 16.70 -13.05
N ILE A 6 -6.31 15.92 -13.55
CA ILE A 6 -5.28 15.26 -12.72
C ILE A 6 -3.88 15.66 -13.19
N GLY A 7 -3.03 15.99 -12.23
CA GLY A 7 -1.59 16.02 -12.40
C GLY A 7 -0.92 14.77 -11.82
N ILE A 8 0.09 14.22 -12.48
CA ILE A 8 0.88 13.09 -11.94
C ILE A 8 2.30 13.58 -11.66
N ILE A 9 2.81 13.30 -10.47
CA ILE A 9 4.16 13.67 -10.03
C ILE A 9 4.94 12.39 -9.76
N GLY A 10 5.99 12.17 -10.53
CA GLY A 10 6.70 10.90 -10.62
C GLY A 10 6.14 10.04 -11.74
N ALA A 11 6.93 9.85 -12.79
CA ALA A 11 6.64 9.04 -13.97
C ALA A 11 7.52 7.78 -14.04
N GLY A 12 7.88 7.25 -12.86
CA GLY A 12 8.46 5.93 -12.71
C GLY A 12 7.45 4.82 -13.04
N ARG A 13 7.78 3.58 -12.67
CA ARG A 13 6.94 2.41 -12.96
C ARG A 13 5.49 2.59 -12.51
N ILE A 14 5.27 2.98 -11.25
CA ILE A 14 3.92 3.11 -10.67
C ILE A 14 3.17 4.33 -11.23
N GLY A 15 3.82 5.48 -11.38
CA GLY A 15 3.21 6.66 -12.00
C GLY A 15 2.70 6.40 -13.42
N LYS A 16 3.46 5.65 -14.23
CA LYS A 16 3.04 5.23 -15.57
C LYS A 16 1.83 4.27 -15.55
N ILE A 17 1.73 3.41 -14.54
CA ILE A 17 0.57 2.51 -14.37
C ILE A 17 -0.69 3.29 -14.05
N HIS A 18 -0.62 4.23 -13.10
CA HIS A 18 -1.77 5.09 -12.82
C HIS A 18 -2.16 5.92 -14.03
N ALA A 19 -1.18 6.49 -14.74
CA ALA A 19 -1.45 7.22 -15.98
C ALA A 19 -2.16 6.34 -17.02
N ASP A 20 -1.66 5.13 -17.28
CA ASP A 20 -2.29 4.19 -18.22
C ASP A 20 -3.72 3.84 -17.80
N HIS A 21 -4.02 3.69 -16.51
CA HIS A 21 -5.38 3.47 -16.03
C HIS A 21 -6.27 4.71 -16.15
N LEU A 22 -5.76 5.88 -15.77
CA LEU A 22 -6.47 7.16 -15.82
C LEU A 22 -6.86 7.57 -17.24
N LEU A 23 -6.01 7.28 -18.24
CA LEU A 23 -6.31 7.53 -19.66
C LEU A 23 -7.57 6.81 -20.15
N HIS A 24 -7.91 5.68 -19.53
CA HIS A 24 -9.07 4.87 -19.90
C HIS A 24 -10.24 5.03 -18.92
N MET A 25 -10.13 5.95 -17.95
CA MET A 25 -11.10 6.10 -16.87
C MET A 25 -12.12 7.20 -17.17
N PRO A 26 -13.42 6.86 -17.33
CA PRO A 26 -14.45 7.87 -17.52
C PRO A 26 -14.50 8.86 -16.34
N GLY A 27 -14.53 10.16 -16.66
CA GLY A 27 -14.59 11.20 -15.64
C GLY A 27 -13.25 11.56 -15.00
N ALA A 28 -12.13 11.08 -15.56
CA ALA A 28 -10.77 11.54 -15.26
C ALA A 28 -10.10 12.07 -16.54
N GLU A 29 -9.26 13.10 -16.41
CA GLU A 29 -8.44 13.65 -17.49
C GLU A 29 -7.04 13.95 -16.95
N ILE A 30 -6.00 13.45 -17.62
CA ILE A 30 -4.61 13.79 -17.24
C ILE A 30 -4.23 15.10 -17.91
N ALA A 31 -4.09 16.15 -17.11
CA ALA A 31 -3.71 17.48 -17.58
C ALA A 31 -2.19 17.63 -17.73
N ALA A 32 -1.41 17.04 -16.83
CA ALA A 32 0.05 17.17 -16.82
C ALA A 32 0.76 16.02 -16.10
N ILE A 33 2.00 15.76 -16.49
CA ILE A 33 2.92 14.86 -15.80
C ILE A 33 4.22 15.60 -15.46
N SER A 34 4.73 15.39 -14.25
CA SER A 34 6.02 15.89 -13.80
C SER A 34 6.95 14.74 -13.44
N ASP A 35 8.20 14.81 -13.88
CA ASP A 35 9.29 13.95 -13.38
C ASP A 35 10.61 14.72 -13.40
N LEU A 36 11.46 14.57 -12.38
CA LEU A 36 12.76 15.24 -12.32
C LEU A 36 13.67 14.83 -13.49
N TYR A 37 13.51 13.60 -13.97
CA TYR A 37 14.19 13.05 -15.13
C TYR A 37 13.28 13.10 -16.37
N ALA A 38 12.52 14.20 -16.56
CA ALA A 38 11.71 14.47 -17.75
C ALA A 38 12.57 14.61 -19.01
N ALA A 39 13.10 13.47 -19.45
CA ALA A 39 13.86 13.26 -20.66
C ALA A 39 12.93 13.20 -21.88
N ASP A 40 13.52 13.20 -23.07
CA ASP A 40 12.81 13.05 -24.34
C ASP A 40 11.99 11.76 -24.40
N GLU A 41 12.43 10.70 -23.72
CA GLU A 41 11.68 9.44 -23.60
C GLU A 41 10.34 9.63 -22.89
N LEU A 42 10.29 10.39 -21.78
CA LEU A 42 9.05 10.65 -21.07
C LEU A 42 8.11 11.53 -21.92
N ARG A 43 8.66 12.53 -22.63
CA ARG A 43 7.89 13.37 -23.55
C ARG A 43 7.29 12.56 -24.69
N ALA A 44 8.07 11.66 -25.31
CA ALA A 44 7.59 10.76 -26.35
C ALA A 44 6.49 9.83 -25.83
N TRP A 45 6.73 9.20 -24.67
CA TRP A 45 5.77 8.30 -24.02
C TRP A 45 4.44 9.01 -23.69
N ALA A 46 4.50 10.25 -23.21
CA ALA A 46 3.34 11.08 -22.89
C ALA A 46 2.60 11.52 -24.17
N MET A 47 3.33 11.92 -25.21
CA MET A 47 2.77 12.33 -26.50
C MET A 47 2.00 11.19 -27.18
N GLU A 48 2.54 9.96 -27.17
CA GLU A 48 1.86 8.76 -27.69
C GLU A 48 0.52 8.48 -27.00
N ARG A 49 0.36 8.98 -25.78
CA ARG A 49 -0.82 8.83 -24.92
C ARG A 49 -1.73 10.06 -24.92
N GLY A 50 -1.41 11.09 -25.71
CA GLY A 50 -2.18 12.33 -25.77
C GLY A 50 -2.01 13.25 -24.55
N ILE A 51 -0.99 13.04 -23.73
CA ILE A 51 -0.69 13.88 -22.57
C ILE A 51 0.21 15.03 -23.02
N ALA A 52 -0.37 16.23 -23.13
CA ALA A 52 0.29 17.36 -23.78
C ALA A 52 1.36 18.04 -22.91
N VAL A 53 1.21 18.02 -21.58
CA VAL A 53 2.09 18.76 -20.67
C VAL A 53 3.00 17.79 -19.92
N VAL A 54 4.30 17.92 -20.18
CA VAL A 54 5.35 17.24 -19.42
C VAL A 54 6.32 18.29 -18.90
N THR A 55 6.47 18.35 -17.58
CA THR A 55 7.36 19.30 -16.89
C THR A 55 8.37 18.58 -16.00
N ASN A 56 9.44 19.27 -15.62
CA ASN A 56 10.36 18.81 -14.58
C ASN A 56 10.11 19.52 -13.24
N ASN A 57 9.11 20.39 -13.18
CA ASN A 57 8.78 21.19 -12.01
C ASN A 57 7.36 20.86 -11.54
N SER A 58 7.25 20.06 -10.48
CA SER A 58 5.96 19.69 -9.90
C SER A 58 5.15 20.88 -9.41
N THR A 59 5.78 22.02 -9.10
CA THR A 59 5.09 23.24 -8.68
C THR A 59 4.15 23.77 -9.77
N GLU A 60 4.53 23.62 -11.05
CA GLU A 60 3.67 24.03 -12.17
C GLU A 60 2.36 23.23 -12.21
N ILE A 61 2.39 21.97 -11.77
CA ILE A 61 1.19 21.14 -11.62
C ILE A 61 0.38 21.57 -10.40
N MET A 62 1.05 21.81 -9.26
CA MET A 62 0.39 22.17 -8.01
C MET A 62 -0.33 23.53 -8.11
N GLU A 63 0.26 24.50 -8.81
CA GLU A 63 -0.29 25.86 -8.93
C GLU A 63 -1.28 25.99 -10.10
N HIS A 64 -1.40 24.97 -10.97
CA HIS A 64 -2.29 25.04 -12.13
C HIS A 64 -3.76 25.15 -11.69
N PRO A 65 -4.50 26.22 -12.06
CA PRO A 65 -5.85 26.45 -11.56
C PRO A 65 -6.85 25.38 -12.01
N ASP A 66 -6.64 24.79 -13.20
CA ASP A 66 -7.55 23.77 -13.73
C ASP A 66 -7.29 22.35 -13.21
N ILE A 67 -6.24 22.10 -12.42
CA ILE A 67 -5.98 20.75 -11.87
C ILE A 67 -6.75 20.61 -10.56
N ASP A 68 -7.60 19.58 -10.46
CA ASP A 68 -8.41 19.28 -9.29
C ASP A 68 -7.66 18.39 -8.28
N ALA A 69 -6.87 17.43 -8.79
CA ALA A 69 -6.21 16.41 -7.98
C ALA A 69 -4.80 16.09 -8.48
N VAL A 70 -3.94 15.58 -7.58
CA VAL A 70 -2.60 15.13 -7.91
C VAL A 70 -2.36 13.68 -7.46
N PHE A 71 -1.65 12.93 -8.29
CA PHE A 71 -1.12 11.61 -7.96
C PHE A 71 0.37 11.74 -7.68
N ILE A 72 0.77 11.52 -6.43
CA ILE A 72 2.17 11.55 -5.97
C ILE A 72 2.69 10.12 -6.02
N CYS A 73 3.50 9.83 -7.04
CA CYS A 73 4.11 8.54 -7.35
C CYS A 73 5.65 8.65 -7.47
N SER A 74 6.22 9.71 -6.89
CA SER A 74 7.67 10.00 -6.88
C SER A 74 8.39 9.18 -5.79
N SER A 75 9.66 9.49 -5.51
CA SER A 75 10.38 8.83 -4.43
C SER A 75 9.80 9.21 -3.05
N THR A 76 9.80 8.27 -2.12
CA THR A 76 9.15 8.41 -0.81
C THR A 76 9.61 9.63 -0.01
N ASP A 77 10.88 10.02 -0.10
CA ASP A 77 11.42 11.21 0.56
C ASP A 77 10.77 12.52 0.10
N THR A 78 10.11 12.52 -1.06
CA THR A 78 9.39 13.69 -1.60
C THR A 78 7.91 13.73 -1.24
N HIS A 79 7.34 12.64 -0.73
CA HIS A 79 5.89 12.53 -0.51
C HIS A 79 5.34 13.60 0.45
N VAL A 80 5.90 13.74 1.65
CA VAL A 80 5.42 14.70 2.65
C VAL A 80 5.50 16.16 2.16
N PRO A 81 6.64 16.65 1.62
CA PRO A 81 6.70 17.97 1.01
C PRO A 81 5.63 18.20 -0.07
N LEU A 82 5.44 17.22 -0.95
CA LEU A 82 4.46 17.31 -2.04
C LEU A 82 3.02 17.28 -1.55
N ILE A 83 2.69 16.45 -0.54
CA ILE A 83 1.36 16.44 0.11
C ILE A 83 1.05 17.82 0.69
N LYS A 84 2.00 18.40 1.44
CA LYS A 84 1.83 19.72 2.07
C LYS A 84 1.65 20.82 1.00
N GLN A 85 2.41 20.76 -0.09
CA GLN A 85 2.29 21.71 -1.20
C GLN A 85 0.95 21.57 -1.94
N ALA A 86 0.50 20.35 -2.21
CA ALA A 86 -0.78 20.07 -2.86
C ALA A 86 -1.94 20.57 -2.01
N ALA A 87 -1.92 20.29 -0.70
CA ALA A 87 -2.91 20.76 0.26
C ALA A 87 -2.97 22.29 0.32
N ALA A 88 -1.82 22.97 0.36
CA ALA A 88 -1.74 24.43 0.36
C ALA A 88 -2.34 25.06 -0.92
N ASN A 89 -2.35 24.32 -2.04
CA ASN A 89 -2.95 24.74 -3.31
C ASN A 89 -4.38 24.19 -3.51
N GLY A 90 -4.99 23.61 -2.47
CA GLY A 90 -6.36 23.10 -2.51
C GLY A 90 -6.55 21.89 -3.44
N LYS A 91 -5.49 21.13 -3.72
CA LYS A 91 -5.56 19.94 -4.59
C LYS A 91 -5.92 18.71 -3.77
N HIS A 92 -6.82 17.87 -4.29
CA HIS A 92 -7.02 16.52 -3.73
C HIS A 92 -5.83 15.63 -4.06
N ILE A 93 -5.55 14.64 -3.22
CA ILE A 93 -4.26 13.94 -3.22
C ILE A 93 -4.48 12.44 -3.23
N PHE A 94 -3.87 11.75 -4.18
CA PHE A 94 -3.52 10.35 -4.08
C PHE A 94 -2.01 10.26 -3.87
N CYS A 95 -1.55 9.53 -2.85
CA CYS A 95 -0.13 9.35 -2.57
C CYS A 95 0.20 7.87 -2.47
N GLU A 96 1.23 7.45 -3.22
CA GLU A 96 1.77 6.10 -3.09
C GLU A 96 2.35 5.85 -1.70
N LYS A 97 2.44 4.57 -1.34
CA LYS A 97 2.95 4.13 -0.04
C LYS A 97 4.50 4.16 0.00
N PRO A 98 5.10 4.28 1.20
CA PRO A 98 4.51 4.83 2.41
C PRO A 98 4.39 6.37 2.31
N VAL A 99 3.71 7.01 3.26
CA VAL A 99 3.66 8.49 3.30
C VAL A 99 5.03 9.04 3.67
N SER A 100 5.68 8.44 4.66
CA SER A 100 7.04 8.76 5.07
C SER A 100 7.72 7.59 5.77
N MET A 101 9.04 7.71 5.93
CA MET A 101 9.81 6.89 6.88
C MET A 101 9.75 7.45 8.32
N SER A 102 9.12 8.62 8.53
CA SER A 102 8.92 9.25 9.84
C SER A 102 7.43 9.46 10.12
N VAL A 103 6.96 8.85 11.20
CA VAL A 103 5.59 8.99 11.73
C VAL A 103 5.27 10.46 12.02
N GLU A 104 6.23 11.23 12.51
CA GLU A 104 6.07 12.65 12.80
C GLU A 104 5.83 13.45 11.51
N GLN A 105 6.60 13.20 10.46
CA GLN A 105 6.40 13.83 9.15
C GLN A 105 5.05 13.46 8.54
N THR A 106 4.62 12.21 8.68
CA THR A 106 3.27 11.78 8.27
C THR A 106 2.20 12.56 9.03
N ARG A 107 2.31 12.72 10.36
CA ARG A 107 1.37 13.54 11.15
C ARG A 107 1.31 14.99 10.68
N GLU A 108 2.44 15.60 10.35
CA GLU A 108 2.47 16.94 9.77
C GLU A 108 1.75 17.03 8.43
N ALA A 109 1.93 16.03 7.56
CA ALA A 109 1.25 15.96 6.27
C ALA A 109 -0.26 15.83 6.46
N LEU A 110 -0.72 14.97 7.38
CA LEU A 110 -2.15 14.80 7.68
C LEU A 110 -2.76 16.09 8.24
N ALA A 111 -2.06 16.78 9.15
CA ALA A 111 -2.53 18.06 9.69
C ALA A 111 -2.67 19.13 8.61
N ALA A 112 -1.76 19.19 7.64
CA ALA A 112 -1.84 20.11 6.50
C ALA A 112 -3.04 19.78 5.59
N VAL A 113 -3.30 18.50 5.32
CA VAL A 113 -4.45 18.03 4.54
C VAL A 113 -5.76 18.38 5.23
N GLU A 114 -5.86 18.12 6.54
CA GLU A 114 -7.05 18.46 7.34
C GLU A 114 -7.31 19.97 7.35
N ALA A 115 -6.28 20.78 7.57
CA ALA A 115 -6.40 22.24 7.56
C ALA A 115 -6.85 22.80 6.21
N ALA A 116 -6.44 22.17 5.10
CA ALA A 116 -6.85 22.55 3.76
C ALA A 116 -8.25 22.04 3.37
N GLY A 117 -8.79 21.07 4.11
CA GLY A 117 -10.09 20.44 3.79
C GLY A 117 -10.07 19.62 2.49
N VAL A 118 -8.89 19.13 2.07
CA VAL A 118 -8.75 18.31 0.86
C VAL A 118 -8.73 16.82 1.19
N SER A 119 -8.98 15.98 0.18
CA SER A 119 -8.93 14.52 0.34
C SER A 119 -7.50 14.01 0.19
N LEU A 120 -7.10 13.03 1.01
CA LEU A 120 -5.85 12.28 0.87
C LEU A 120 -6.12 10.78 0.89
N GLN A 121 -5.90 10.11 -0.24
CA GLN A 121 -5.91 8.66 -0.35
C GLN A 121 -4.48 8.10 -0.38
N ILE A 122 -4.22 7.03 0.38
CA ILE A 122 -2.96 6.29 0.37
C ILE A 122 -3.05 5.07 -0.54
N GLY A 123 -2.01 4.81 -1.33
CA GLY A 123 -1.87 3.69 -2.27
C GLY A 123 -1.70 2.32 -1.60
N PHE A 124 -2.64 1.91 -0.74
CA PHE A 124 -2.75 0.52 -0.28
C PHE A 124 -3.69 -0.27 -1.21
N ASN A 125 -3.21 -0.47 -2.43
CA ASN A 125 -3.90 -1.15 -3.51
C ASN A 125 -4.50 -2.51 -3.13
N ARG A 126 -3.88 -3.25 -2.21
CA ARG A 126 -4.37 -4.59 -1.78
C ARG A 126 -5.77 -4.57 -1.18
N ARG A 127 -6.24 -3.46 -0.61
CA ARG A 127 -7.63 -3.32 -0.13
C ARG A 127 -8.66 -3.42 -1.26
N PHE A 128 -8.23 -3.17 -2.50
CA PHE A 128 -9.04 -3.18 -3.71
C PHE A 128 -8.88 -4.45 -4.54
N ASP A 129 -8.08 -5.41 -4.04
CA ASP A 129 -8.06 -6.74 -4.60
C ASP A 129 -9.43 -7.40 -4.43
N HIS A 130 -9.94 -8.01 -5.49
CA HIS A 130 -11.27 -8.61 -5.51
C HIS A 130 -11.44 -9.70 -4.44
N ASN A 131 -10.41 -10.53 -4.21
CA ASN A 131 -10.46 -11.58 -3.19
C ASN A 131 -10.40 -10.98 -1.78
N PHE A 132 -9.46 -10.07 -1.50
CA PHE A 132 -9.35 -9.47 -0.17
C PHE A 132 -10.53 -8.57 0.18
N SER A 133 -11.08 -7.84 -0.79
CA SER A 133 -12.34 -7.10 -0.65
C SER A 133 -13.49 -8.04 -0.26
N ARG A 134 -13.57 -9.21 -0.93
CA ARG A 134 -14.61 -10.19 -0.63
C ARG A 134 -14.47 -10.80 0.77
N VAL A 135 -13.24 -11.07 1.20
CA VAL A 135 -12.98 -11.51 2.58
C VAL A 135 -13.47 -10.45 3.57
N ARG A 136 -13.11 -9.18 3.33
CA ARG A 136 -13.58 -8.07 4.18
C ARG A 136 -15.10 -7.99 4.25
N GLU A 137 -15.80 -8.03 3.11
CA GLU A 137 -17.26 -8.00 3.07
C GLU A 137 -17.89 -9.10 3.94
N ILE A 138 -17.37 -10.33 3.83
CA ILE A 138 -17.87 -11.48 4.60
C ILE A 138 -17.66 -11.27 6.11
N VAL A 139 -16.50 -10.72 6.49
CA VAL A 139 -16.21 -10.37 7.90
C VAL A 139 -17.12 -9.25 8.38
N SER A 140 -17.28 -8.17 7.62
CA SER A 140 -18.13 -7.04 8.00
C SER A 140 -19.63 -7.39 8.05
N ASP A 141 -20.06 -8.36 7.23
CA ASP A 141 -21.43 -8.91 7.25
C ASP A 141 -21.70 -9.78 8.49
N GLY A 142 -20.68 -10.06 9.32
CA GLY A 142 -20.81 -10.90 10.52
C GLY A 142 -20.97 -12.40 10.24
N LYS A 143 -20.71 -12.86 9.00
CA LYS A 143 -20.95 -14.26 8.59
C LYS A 143 -20.04 -15.27 9.30
N ILE A 144 -18.91 -14.83 9.83
CA ILE A 144 -17.98 -15.66 10.63
C ILE A 144 -18.06 -15.33 12.13
N GLY A 145 -19.04 -14.54 12.57
CA GLY A 145 -19.12 -14.04 13.94
C GLY A 145 -17.99 -13.07 14.29
N GLU A 146 -17.55 -13.09 15.55
CA GLU A 146 -16.48 -12.22 16.06
C GLU A 146 -15.11 -12.73 15.60
N PRO A 147 -14.28 -11.90 14.94
CA PRO A 147 -12.93 -12.31 14.56
C PRO A 147 -12.07 -12.68 15.78
N HIS A 148 -11.45 -13.84 15.75
CA HIS A 148 -10.54 -14.33 16.80
C HIS A 148 -9.07 -14.33 16.35
N LEU A 149 -8.82 -14.78 15.11
CA LEU A 149 -7.47 -14.93 14.57
C LEU A 149 -7.42 -14.51 13.09
N ILE A 150 -6.52 -13.59 12.77
CA ILE A 150 -6.21 -13.17 11.41
C ILE A 150 -4.84 -13.76 11.04
N ARG A 151 -4.73 -14.41 9.88
CA ARG A 151 -3.46 -14.86 9.30
C ARG A 151 -3.23 -14.22 7.95
N ILE A 152 -2.01 -13.75 7.73
CA ILE A 152 -1.57 -13.17 6.46
C ILE A 152 -0.22 -13.80 6.11
N THR A 153 -0.12 -14.37 4.91
CA THR A 153 1.16 -14.78 4.33
C THR A 153 1.43 -13.93 3.12
N SER A 154 2.58 -13.24 3.11
CA SER A 154 2.98 -12.38 1.99
C SER A 154 4.44 -12.59 1.63
N ARG A 155 4.68 -13.20 0.47
CA ARG A 155 6.03 -13.57 0.00
C ARG A 155 6.25 -13.12 -1.45
N ASP A 156 7.34 -12.40 -1.67
CA ASP A 156 7.73 -11.90 -2.99
C ASP A 156 8.50 -12.98 -3.77
N PRO A 157 8.47 -13.00 -5.11
CA PRO A 157 9.25 -13.97 -5.89
C PRO A 157 10.76 -13.76 -5.74
N ASN A 158 11.20 -12.51 -5.55
CA ASN A 158 12.60 -12.10 -5.47
C ASN A 158 12.75 -10.84 -4.58
N PRO A 159 13.88 -10.68 -3.88
CA PRO A 159 14.18 -9.45 -3.16
C PRO A 159 14.31 -8.25 -4.11
N PRO A 160 14.10 -7.02 -3.63
CA PRO A 160 14.36 -5.82 -4.41
C PRO A 160 15.86 -5.62 -4.64
N HIS A 161 16.21 -4.68 -5.53
CA HIS A 161 17.61 -4.36 -5.81
C HIS A 161 18.35 -3.89 -4.54
N PRO A 162 19.62 -4.28 -4.32
CA PRO A 162 20.38 -3.90 -3.12
C PRO A 162 20.40 -2.41 -2.83
N ASP A 163 20.52 -1.55 -3.84
CA ASP A 163 20.51 -0.09 -3.61
C ASP A 163 19.16 0.45 -3.11
N TYR A 164 18.05 -0.20 -3.44
CA TYR A 164 16.75 0.16 -2.90
C TYR A 164 16.60 -0.28 -1.44
N ILE A 165 17.15 -1.45 -1.07
CA ILE A 165 17.07 -1.97 0.31
C ILE A 165 17.61 -0.95 1.31
N LYS A 166 18.76 -0.33 1.01
CA LYS A 166 19.41 0.71 1.83
C LYS A 166 18.49 1.88 2.23
N VAL A 167 17.53 2.22 1.36
CA VAL A 167 16.65 3.38 1.52
C VAL A 167 15.18 3.01 1.75
N SER A 168 14.86 1.71 1.76
CA SER A 168 13.49 1.19 1.80
C SER A 168 12.80 1.31 3.17
N GLY A 169 13.57 1.59 4.23
CA GLY A 169 13.08 1.54 5.61
C GLY A 169 13.06 0.12 6.20
N GLY A 170 13.49 -0.88 5.43
CA GLY A 170 13.58 -2.29 5.82
C GLY A 170 12.30 -3.07 5.57
N LEU A 171 12.34 -4.39 5.78
CA LEU A 171 11.24 -5.32 5.47
C LEU A 171 9.89 -4.87 6.04
N PHE A 172 9.86 -4.36 7.28
CA PHE A 172 8.59 -3.98 7.90
C PHE A 172 7.94 -2.74 7.27
N MET A 173 8.74 -1.74 6.88
CA MET A 173 8.23 -0.49 6.31
C MET A 173 7.97 -0.61 4.81
N ASP A 174 8.80 -1.37 4.08
CA ASP A 174 8.67 -1.50 2.64
C ASP A 174 7.67 -2.59 2.24
N MET A 175 7.73 -3.76 2.88
CA MET A 175 6.97 -4.94 2.47
C MET A 175 5.77 -5.18 3.38
N ALA A 176 6.01 -5.37 4.68
CA ALA A 176 4.97 -5.76 5.64
C ALA A 176 3.96 -4.64 5.92
N ILE A 177 4.24 -3.40 5.52
CA ILE A 177 3.32 -2.27 5.68
C ILE A 177 1.95 -2.53 5.03
N HIS A 178 1.94 -3.21 3.88
CA HIS A 178 0.69 -3.64 3.25
C HIS A 178 -0.06 -4.67 4.10
N ASP A 179 0.66 -5.52 4.82
CA ASP A 179 0.06 -6.58 5.64
C ASP A 179 -0.48 -6.00 6.95
N PHE A 180 0.18 -4.99 7.50
CA PHE A 180 -0.35 -4.23 8.64
C PHE A 180 -1.63 -3.47 8.29
N ASP A 181 -1.67 -2.88 7.09
CA ASP A 181 -2.86 -2.29 6.54
C ASP A 181 -3.99 -3.32 6.33
N ILE A 182 -3.69 -4.46 5.69
CA ILE A 182 -4.66 -5.54 5.46
C ILE A 182 -5.14 -6.16 6.77
N ALA A 183 -4.28 -6.29 7.79
CA ALA A 183 -4.66 -6.80 9.11
C ALA A 183 -5.71 -5.90 9.78
N ARG A 184 -5.53 -4.57 9.72
CA ARG A 184 -6.53 -3.60 10.20
C ARG A 184 -7.81 -3.66 9.37
N PHE A 185 -7.67 -3.68 8.03
CA PHE A 185 -8.80 -3.75 7.11
C PHE A 185 -9.67 -4.97 7.39
N LEU A 186 -9.10 -6.18 7.39
CA LEU A 186 -9.83 -7.43 7.57
C LEU A 186 -10.44 -7.53 8.97
N SER A 187 -9.69 -7.20 10.03
CA SER A 187 -10.20 -7.27 11.40
C SER A 187 -11.28 -6.23 11.69
N GLY A 188 -11.25 -5.07 11.03
CA GLY A 188 -12.05 -3.91 11.41
C GLY A 188 -11.70 -3.33 12.79
N SER A 189 -10.50 -3.65 13.30
CA SER A 189 -10.01 -3.22 14.62
C SER A 189 -8.59 -2.66 14.51
N GLU A 190 -8.26 -1.75 15.42
CA GLU A 190 -6.90 -1.22 15.54
C GLU A 190 -5.98 -2.21 16.25
N VAL A 191 -4.70 -2.22 15.85
CA VAL A 191 -3.63 -2.95 16.52
C VAL A 191 -3.18 -2.16 17.75
N VAL A 192 -2.89 -2.84 18.86
CA VAL A 192 -2.45 -2.19 20.11
C VAL A 192 -1.07 -2.66 20.58
N GLU A 193 -0.63 -3.85 20.15
CA GLU A 193 0.65 -4.44 20.53
C GLU A 193 1.18 -5.34 19.40
N VAL A 194 2.50 -5.30 19.21
CA VAL A 194 3.21 -6.01 18.13
C VAL A 194 4.39 -6.76 18.73
N TYR A 195 4.60 -8.01 18.32
CA TYR A 195 5.86 -8.72 18.56
C TYR A 195 6.40 -9.28 17.25
N ALA A 196 7.68 -9.07 16.96
CA ALA A 196 8.30 -9.49 15.71
C ALA A 196 9.60 -10.27 15.92
N GLN A 197 9.82 -11.27 15.08
CA GLN A 197 11.10 -11.97 14.92
C GLN A 197 11.45 -12.00 13.43
N GLY A 198 12.75 -12.01 13.13
CA GLY A 198 13.23 -11.99 11.76
C GLY A 198 14.64 -12.54 11.63
N ALA A 199 14.98 -12.92 10.41
CA ALA A 199 16.26 -13.50 10.07
C ALA A 199 16.65 -13.19 8.61
N VAL A 200 17.91 -13.43 8.30
CA VAL A 200 18.47 -13.36 6.94
C VAL A 200 18.69 -14.79 6.47
N LEU A 201 17.76 -15.31 5.68
CA LEU A 201 17.69 -16.70 5.22
C LEU A 201 17.72 -16.83 3.69
N VAL A 202 17.60 -15.71 2.97
CA VAL A 202 17.54 -15.63 1.50
C VAL A 202 18.87 -15.16 0.93
N ASP A 203 19.35 -14.01 1.37
CA ASP A 203 20.56 -13.38 0.83
C ASP A 203 21.34 -12.63 1.92
N PRO A 204 22.56 -13.09 2.28
CA PRO A 204 23.41 -12.41 3.25
C PRO A 204 23.64 -10.92 2.98
N ALA A 205 23.64 -10.48 1.71
CA ALA A 205 23.82 -9.07 1.34
C ALA A 205 22.70 -8.15 1.85
N ILE A 206 21.53 -8.70 2.19
CA ILE A 206 20.43 -7.98 2.85
C ILE A 206 20.81 -7.70 4.31
N GLY A 207 21.35 -8.72 5.00
CA GLY A 207 21.85 -8.60 6.37
C GLY A 207 23.01 -7.64 6.52
N GLU A 208 23.92 -7.59 5.55
CA GLU A 208 25.03 -6.64 5.50
C GLU A 208 24.57 -5.17 5.45
N GLN A 209 23.33 -4.93 5.01
CA GLN A 209 22.70 -3.61 4.98
C GLN A 209 21.86 -3.31 6.23
N GLY A 210 21.83 -4.23 7.20
CA GLY A 210 21.05 -4.07 8.43
C GLY A 210 19.55 -4.35 8.28
N ASP A 211 19.14 -5.10 7.24
CA ASP A 211 17.75 -5.53 7.05
C ASP A 211 17.61 -7.05 7.21
N ILE A 212 16.37 -7.53 7.28
CA ILE A 212 16.00 -8.95 7.31
C ILE A 212 15.26 -9.32 6.02
N ASP A 213 15.23 -10.60 5.67
CA ASP A 213 14.53 -11.09 4.47
C ASP A 213 13.36 -12.03 4.76
N THR A 214 13.27 -12.50 6.00
CA THR A 214 12.23 -13.42 6.48
C THR A 214 11.77 -12.99 7.87
N ALA A 215 10.47 -12.84 8.08
CA ALA A 215 9.91 -12.35 9.33
C ALA A 215 8.62 -13.07 9.73
N VAL A 216 8.38 -13.12 11.04
CA VAL A 216 7.07 -13.45 11.62
C VAL A 216 6.70 -12.34 12.59
N THR A 217 5.52 -11.75 12.39
CA THR A 217 4.97 -10.69 13.23
C THR A 217 3.65 -11.14 13.82
N THR A 218 3.49 -10.98 15.14
CA THR A 218 2.24 -11.22 15.84
C THR A 218 1.63 -9.90 16.28
N LEU A 219 0.32 -9.79 16.18
CA LEU A 219 -0.46 -8.59 16.47
C LEU A 219 -1.50 -8.90 17.55
N ARG A 220 -1.75 -7.94 18.42
CA ARG A 220 -2.94 -7.89 19.29
C ARG A 220 -3.81 -6.74 18.85
N PHE A 221 -5.10 -7.01 18.64
CA PHE A 221 -6.08 -5.99 18.30
C PHE A 221 -6.79 -5.46 19.54
N ALA A 222 -7.35 -4.25 19.47
CA ALA A 222 -8.16 -3.65 20.52
C ALA A 222 -9.41 -4.49 20.86
N SER A 223 -9.95 -5.22 19.88
CA SER A 223 -11.05 -6.19 20.07
C SER A 223 -10.65 -7.43 20.90
N GLY A 224 -9.36 -7.63 21.17
CA GLY A 224 -8.83 -8.85 21.80
C GLY A 224 -8.44 -9.96 20.81
N ALA A 225 -8.79 -9.82 19.53
CA ALA A 225 -8.35 -10.72 18.47
C ALA A 225 -6.81 -10.73 18.35
N LEU A 226 -6.28 -11.79 17.74
CA LEU A 226 -4.86 -11.95 17.44
C LEU A 226 -4.61 -11.95 15.93
N GLY A 227 -3.41 -11.52 15.54
CA GLY A 227 -2.94 -11.55 14.15
C GLY A 227 -1.59 -12.25 14.04
N VAL A 228 -1.34 -12.95 12.94
CA VAL A 228 -0.04 -13.49 12.57
C VAL A 228 0.25 -13.16 11.11
N ILE A 229 1.38 -12.55 10.86
CA ILE A 229 1.88 -12.19 9.53
C ILE A 229 3.22 -12.91 9.33
N ASP A 230 3.37 -13.63 8.23
CA ASP A 230 4.67 -14.16 7.81
C ASP A 230 5.10 -13.59 6.45
N ASN A 231 6.35 -13.13 6.40
CA ASN A 231 6.93 -12.51 5.23
C ASN A 231 8.19 -13.24 4.78
N SER A 232 8.40 -13.28 3.46
CA SER A 232 9.68 -13.65 2.86
C SER A 232 9.93 -12.89 1.57
N ARG A 233 11.15 -12.38 1.40
CA ARG A 233 11.58 -11.74 0.14
C ARG A 233 11.74 -12.73 -1.02
N LYS A 234 11.60 -14.05 -0.81
CA LYS A 234 11.76 -15.05 -1.88
C LYS A 234 10.89 -16.29 -1.73
N ALA A 235 9.88 -16.38 -2.59
CA ALA A 235 9.10 -17.58 -2.88
C ALA A 235 9.34 -18.03 -4.32
N VAL A 236 10.09 -19.11 -4.50
CA VAL A 236 10.51 -19.61 -5.84
C VAL A 236 9.36 -20.04 -6.75
N TYR A 237 8.16 -20.17 -6.19
CA TYR A 237 6.94 -20.54 -6.89
C TYR A 237 6.10 -19.35 -7.35
N GLY A 238 6.47 -18.10 -7.02
CA GLY A 238 5.72 -16.90 -7.41
C GLY A 238 5.26 -16.10 -6.21
N TYR A 239 4.31 -15.19 -6.44
CA TYR A 239 3.79 -14.31 -5.41
C TYR A 239 2.83 -15.07 -4.49
N ASP A 240 3.16 -15.21 -3.20
CA ASP A 240 2.31 -15.86 -2.19
C ASP A 240 1.59 -14.77 -1.39
N GLN A 241 0.28 -14.61 -1.55
CA GLN A 241 -0.53 -13.58 -0.89
C GLN A 241 -1.84 -14.20 -0.44
N ARG A 242 -1.84 -14.72 0.78
CA ARG A 242 -2.98 -15.43 1.36
C ARG A 242 -3.45 -14.76 2.63
N VAL A 243 -4.75 -14.78 2.84
CA VAL A 243 -5.37 -14.28 4.08
C VAL A 243 -6.39 -15.27 4.61
N GLU A 244 -6.51 -15.36 5.93
CA GLU A 244 -7.52 -16.14 6.64
C GLU A 244 -8.03 -15.32 7.82
N VAL A 245 -9.34 -15.30 8.03
CA VAL A 245 -9.97 -14.79 9.24
C VAL A 245 -10.82 -15.90 9.84
N PHE A 246 -10.43 -16.34 11.03
CA PHE A 246 -11.18 -17.28 11.86
C PHE A 246 -11.93 -16.51 12.95
N GLY A 247 -13.21 -16.83 13.15
CA GLY A 247 -14.06 -16.20 14.15
C GLY A 247 -15.00 -17.18 14.85
N SER A 248 -15.84 -16.66 15.74
CA SER A 248 -16.74 -17.47 16.58
C SER A 248 -17.77 -18.30 15.80
N GLY A 249 -18.12 -17.88 14.58
CA GLY A 249 -19.13 -18.49 13.72
C GLY A 249 -18.59 -19.24 12.50
N GLY A 250 -17.28 -19.21 12.24
CA GLY A 250 -16.68 -19.87 11.09
C GLY A 250 -15.34 -19.26 10.67
N SER A 251 -14.94 -19.51 9.42
CA SER A 251 -13.76 -18.88 8.82
C SER A 251 -13.99 -18.51 7.37
N VAL A 252 -13.20 -17.54 6.90
CA VAL A 252 -13.12 -17.16 5.49
C VAL A 252 -11.65 -17.00 5.13
N SER A 253 -11.25 -17.45 3.94
CA SER A 253 -9.89 -17.31 3.44
C SER A 253 -9.86 -16.99 1.95
N ALA A 254 -8.78 -16.36 1.53
CA ALA A 254 -8.42 -16.21 0.12
C ALA A 254 -7.08 -16.91 -0.11
N ASP A 255 -7.06 -17.81 -1.09
CA ASP A 255 -5.84 -18.45 -1.59
C ASP A 255 -5.17 -17.55 -2.65
N ASN A 256 -4.05 -18.01 -3.20
CA ASN A 256 -3.35 -17.33 -4.27
C ASN A 256 -4.20 -17.24 -5.56
N ASP A 257 -3.96 -16.18 -6.33
CA ASP A 257 -4.48 -16.06 -7.69
C ASP A 257 -3.57 -16.77 -8.68
N TYR A 258 -4.20 -17.47 -9.62
CA TYR A 258 -3.55 -18.25 -10.65
C TYR A 258 -3.94 -17.73 -12.05
N PRO A 259 -3.05 -17.83 -13.05
CA PRO A 259 -3.40 -17.50 -14.44
C PRO A 259 -4.60 -18.29 -14.99
N SER A 260 -4.77 -19.53 -14.51
CA SER A 260 -5.86 -20.42 -14.92
C SER A 260 -6.29 -21.36 -13.78
N THR A 261 -7.47 -21.96 -13.91
CA THR A 261 -7.95 -23.01 -13.00
C THR A 261 -7.67 -24.43 -13.52
N ALA A 262 -6.82 -24.56 -14.55
CA ALA A 262 -6.53 -25.85 -15.19
C ALA A 262 -5.71 -26.75 -14.25
N VAL A 263 -6.05 -28.04 -14.24
CA VAL A 263 -5.35 -29.07 -13.47
C VAL A 263 -5.02 -30.23 -14.41
N VAL A 264 -3.75 -30.61 -14.46
CA VAL A 264 -3.29 -31.78 -15.20
C VAL A 264 -3.22 -32.96 -14.23
N SER A 265 -4.00 -34.01 -14.50
CA SER A 265 -3.98 -35.27 -13.73
C SER A 265 -3.38 -36.37 -14.58
N GLY A 266 -2.12 -36.71 -14.33
CA GLY A 266 -1.35 -37.69 -15.10
C GLY A 266 -0.58 -38.68 -14.22
N PRO A 267 0.16 -39.63 -14.82
CA PRO A 267 0.92 -40.63 -14.07
C PRO A 267 2.01 -40.03 -13.17
N GLU A 268 2.52 -38.84 -13.52
CA GLU A 268 3.54 -38.10 -12.74
C GLU A 268 2.95 -37.27 -11.59
N GLY A 269 1.61 -37.17 -11.50
CA GLY A 269 0.91 -36.47 -10.43
C GLY A 269 -0.21 -35.54 -10.88
N VAL A 270 -0.66 -34.73 -9.94
CA VAL A 270 -1.68 -33.69 -10.13
C VAL A 270 -1.01 -32.33 -10.03
N THR A 271 -0.93 -31.60 -11.13
CA THR A 271 -0.22 -30.31 -11.21
C THR A 271 -1.14 -29.20 -11.68
N ARG A 272 -0.77 -27.96 -11.35
CA ARG A 272 -1.44 -26.72 -11.78
C ARG A 272 -0.40 -25.65 -12.07
N ASP A 273 -0.85 -24.55 -12.65
CA ASP A 273 -0.02 -23.36 -12.86
C ASP A 273 0.49 -22.79 -11.53
N LYS A 274 1.62 -22.09 -11.58
CA LYS A 274 2.11 -21.30 -10.46
C LYS A 274 1.17 -20.10 -10.21
N PRO A 275 1.13 -19.55 -8.99
CA PRO A 275 0.50 -18.26 -8.74
C PRO A 275 1.00 -17.19 -9.71
N LEU A 276 0.20 -16.13 -9.88
CA LEU A 276 0.68 -14.91 -10.52
C LEU A 276 2.01 -14.50 -9.87
N TYR A 277 3.02 -14.25 -10.68
CA TYR A 277 4.42 -14.22 -10.29
C TYR A 277 4.83 -12.89 -9.67
N PHE A 278 4.30 -11.77 -10.14
CA PHE A 278 4.67 -10.43 -9.68
C PHE A 278 3.48 -9.51 -9.40
N PHE A 279 3.68 -8.48 -8.58
CA PHE A 279 2.59 -7.62 -8.12
C PHE A 279 1.84 -6.92 -9.26
N LEU A 280 2.52 -6.63 -10.37
CA LEU A 280 1.91 -5.92 -11.51
C LEU A 280 0.78 -6.72 -12.17
N GLU A 281 0.99 -8.01 -12.39
CA GLU A 281 -0.04 -8.89 -12.91
C GLU A 281 -1.03 -9.29 -11.82
N ARG A 282 -0.57 -9.52 -10.58
CA ARG A 282 -1.43 -9.90 -9.46
C ARG A 282 -2.44 -8.82 -9.08
N TYR A 283 -2.04 -7.55 -9.08
CA TYR A 283 -2.84 -6.45 -8.55
C TYR A 283 -3.27 -5.45 -9.62
N LYS A 284 -3.17 -5.78 -10.92
CA LYS A 284 -3.60 -4.88 -12.01
C LYS A 284 -5.01 -4.32 -11.77
N GLU A 285 -5.98 -5.19 -11.53
CA GLU A 285 -7.37 -4.79 -11.28
C GLU A 285 -7.53 -4.02 -9.96
N ALA A 286 -6.67 -4.28 -8.97
CA ALA A 286 -6.66 -3.55 -7.72
C ALA A 286 -6.18 -2.09 -7.92
N TYR A 287 -5.13 -1.87 -8.71
CA TYR A 287 -4.68 -0.52 -9.11
C TYR A 287 -5.72 0.24 -9.94
N ILE A 288 -6.49 -0.46 -10.78
CA ILE A 288 -7.61 0.14 -11.52
C ILE A 288 -8.71 0.56 -10.52
N ASN A 289 -9.08 -0.34 -9.60
CA ASN A 289 -10.16 -0.10 -8.65
C ASN A 289 -9.83 0.98 -7.61
N GLU A 290 -8.59 1.06 -7.12
CA GLU A 290 -8.19 2.10 -6.17
C GLU A 290 -8.26 3.50 -6.80
N THR A 291 -7.83 3.60 -8.07
CA THR A 291 -7.86 4.84 -8.84
C THR A 291 -9.30 5.22 -9.11
N ARG A 292 -10.14 4.26 -9.53
CA ARG A 292 -11.56 4.47 -9.80
C ARG A 292 -12.30 4.98 -8.56
N GLN A 293 -12.12 4.32 -7.42
CA GLN A 293 -12.80 4.71 -6.17
C GLN A 293 -12.31 6.05 -5.64
N PHE A 294 -11.05 6.43 -5.87
CA PHE A 294 -10.57 7.79 -5.59
C PHE A 294 -11.34 8.83 -6.41
N ILE A 295 -11.41 8.65 -7.74
CA ILE A 295 -12.13 9.56 -8.65
C ILE A 295 -13.62 9.64 -8.31
N GLU A 296 -14.28 8.51 -8.06
CA GLU A 296 -15.67 8.46 -7.64
C GLU A 296 -15.89 9.21 -6.31
N SER A 297 -14.97 9.09 -5.36
CA SER A 297 -15.05 9.81 -4.09
C SER A 297 -15.02 11.32 -4.28
N LEU A 298 -14.14 11.81 -5.16
CA LEU A 298 -14.05 13.24 -5.49
C LEU A 298 -15.29 13.74 -6.23
N GLN A 299 -15.83 12.96 -7.15
CA GLN A 299 -17.04 13.32 -7.91
C GLN A 299 -18.28 13.39 -7.03
N ASN A 300 -18.37 12.50 -6.04
CA ASN A 300 -19.53 12.37 -5.16
C ASN A 300 -19.41 13.17 -3.85
N GLY A 301 -18.23 13.71 -3.55
CA GLY A 301 -17.96 14.38 -2.28
C GLY A 301 -18.02 13.43 -1.07
N THR A 302 -17.64 12.17 -1.26
CA THR A 302 -17.60 11.15 -0.21
C THR A 302 -16.18 10.95 0.32
N PRO A 303 -16.02 10.41 1.55
CA PRO A 303 -14.69 10.03 2.04
C PRO A 303 -13.99 9.04 1.12
N VAL A 304 -12.68 9.19 1.00
CA VAL A 304 -11.84 8.23 0.27
C VAL A 304 -11.74 6.90 1.05
N PRO A 305 -11.66 5.75 0.36
CA PRO A 305 -11.63 4.41 0.98
C PRO A 305 -10.39 4.10 1.81
N VAL A 306 -9.25 4.75 1.54
CA VAL A 306 -7.97 4.53 2.25
C VAL A 306 -7.41 5.87 2.65
N SER A 307 -7.73 6.31 3.86
CA SER A 307 -7.37 7.64 4.34
C SER A 307 -5.90 7.76 4.68
N GLY A 308 -5.40 8.99 4.84
CA GLY A 308 -4.08 9.24 5.43
C GLY A 308 -3.89 8.61 6.82
N HIS A 309 -4.98 8.46 7.60
CA HIS A 309 -4.93 7.76 8.89
C HIS A 309 -4.56 6.28 8.74
N ASP A 310 -5.01 5.63 7.66
CA ASP A 310 -4.65 4.24 7.38
C ASP A 310 -3.14 4.10 7.11
N GLY A 311 -2.56 5.04 6.36
CA GLY A 311 -1.11 5.18 6.18
C GLY A 311 -0.36 5.29 7.51
N LEU A 312 -0.77 6.24 8.35
CA LEU A 312 -0.15 6.48 9.65
C LEU A 312 -0.20 5.26 10.57
N GLN A 313 -1.32 4.54 10.61
CA GLN A 313 -1.43 3.33 11.44
C GLN A 313 -0.51 2.21 10.95
N ALA A 314 -0.43 1.99 9.63
CA ALA A 314 0.47 0.99 9.07
C ALA A 314 1.94 1.32 9.36
N GLU A 315 2.34 2.60 9.25
CA GLU A 315 3.69 3.08 9.61
C GLU A 315 4.00 2.90 11.10
N LEU A 316 3.02 3.16 11.99
CA LEU A 316 3.17 2.93 13.43
C LEU A 316 3.38 1.45 13.75
N ILE A 317 2.63 0.55 13.10
CA ILE A 317 2.79 -0.90 13.27
C ILE A 317 4.15 -1.34 12.75
N ALA A 318 4.61 -0.83 11.60
CA ALA A 318 5.93 -1.13 11.05
C ALA A 318 7.07 -0.67 11.97
N LEU A 319 6.95 0.53 12.56
CA LEU A 319 7.91 1.03 13.54
C LEU A 319 7.91 0.18 14.82
N ALA A 320 6.73 -0.26 15.29
CA ALA A 320 6.60 -1.15 16.44
C ALA A 320 7.23 -2.53 16.18
N ALA A 321 7.02 -3.10 15.00
CA ALA A 321 7.64 -4.36 14.57
C ALA A 321 9.17 -4.26 14.54
N LYS A 322 9.71 -3.19 13.94
CA LYS A 322 11.17 -2.94 13.93
C LYS A 322 11.72 -2.85 15.35
N ARG A 323 11.10 -2.04 16.21
CA ARG A 323 11.52 -1.90 17.61
C ARG A 323 11.40 -3.20 18.40
N SER A 324 10.38 -4.00 18.11
CA SER A 324 10.19 -5.32 18.72
C SER A 324 11.32 -6.28 18.35
N LEU A 325 11.69 -6.33 17.07
CA LEU A 325 12.82 -7.13 16.57
C LEU A 325 14.12 -6.74 17.28
N GLU A 326 14.41 -5.44 17.36
CA GLU A 326 15.63 -4.91 17.99
C GLU A 326 15.70 -5.19 19.50
N GLN A 327 14.54 -5.16 20.18
CA GLN A 327 14.47 -5.27 21.65
C GLN A 327 14.12 -6.68 22.16
N GLY A 328 13.73 -7.60 21.28
CA GLY A 328 13.35 -8.97 21.66
C GLY A 328 12.12 -9.06 22.56
N ARG A 329 11.18 -8.10 22.48
CA ARG A 329 9.97 -8.05 23.31
C ARG A 329 8.76 -7.49 22.56
N PRO A 330 7.52 -7.76 23.01
CA PRO A 330 6.35 -7.05 22.52
C PRO A 330 6.46 -5.53 22.74
N VAL A 331 5.98 -4.75 21.78
CA VAL A 331 5.95 -3.28 21.78
C VAL A 331 4.50 -2.81 21.63
N LYS A 332 4.03 -1.99 22.56
CA LYS A 332 2.70 -1.37 22.47
C LYS A 332 2.76 -0.14 21.57
N LEU A 333 1.74 0.07 20.74
CA LEU A 333 1.69 1.27 19.87
C LEU A 333 1.63 2.57 20.69
N ALA A 334 1.10 2.53 21.92
CA ALA A 334 1.13 3.66 22.85
C ALA A 334 2.55 4.17 23.14
N GLU A 335 3.57 3.31 23.10
CA GLU A 335 4.99 3.69 23.29
C GLU A 335 5.51 4.61 22.18
N LEU A 336 4.87 4.62 21.01
CA LEU A 336 5.29 5.36 19.82
C LEU A 336 4.50 6.66 19.62
N THR A 337 3.37 6.81 20.30
CA THR A 337 2.48 7.97 20.14
C THR A 337 2.73 9.05 21.20
N GLY A 338 3.69 8.84 22.10
CA GLY A 338 3.96 9.75 23.23
C GLY A 338 2.85 9.76 24.29
N ILE A 339 1.81 8.92 24.14
CA ILE A 339 0.76 8.74 25.14
C ILE A 339 1.32 7.77 26.18
N SER A 340 1.94 8.31 27.23
CA SER A 340 2.24 7.54 28.43
C SER A 340 0.93 6.92 28.92
N THR A 341 0.86 5.59 28.89
CA THR A 341 -0.13 4.85 29.66
C THR A 341 0.24 5.04 31.12
N VAL A 342 -0.30 6.09 31.73
CA VAL A 342 -0.29 6.22 33.19
C VAL A 342 -1.12 5.04 33.70
N SER A 343 -0.42 4.21 34.44
CA SER A 343 -0.82 2.94 35.07
C SER A 343 -2.19 2.93 35.72
#